data_AF-A0A7V3W849-F1
#
_entry.id   AF-A0A7V3W849-F1
#
_cell.length_a   1.000
_cell.length_b   1.000
_cell.length_c   1.000
_cell.angle_alpha   90.00
_cell.angle_beta   90.00
_cell.angle_gamma   90.00
#
_symmetry.space_group_name_H-M   'P 1'
#
loop_
_entity.id
_entity.type
_entity.pdbx_description
1 polymer ?
#
loop_
_entity_poly.entity_id
_entity_poly.type
_entity_poly.pdbx_seq_one_letter_code
_entity_poly.pdbx_strand_id
1 'polypeptide(L)'
;MLLADNTIGWVSLIYQAHALKTGESFKITGFYPDRFGTAELTINVRPEMKEIEYGGKTFPFFVCDVPSLGETHYVFASGQLMKAERIGQKLTILLEEYEELPSP
;
A
#
# COMPACT_ATOMS: atom_id res chain seq x y z
N MET A 1 2.28 4.63 15.29
CA MET A 1 2.53 3.19 15.46
C MET A 1 2.46 2.50 14.09
N LEU A 2 3.30 2.92 13.14
CA LEU A 2 3.47 2.28 11.82
C LEU A 2 4.70 1.34 11.82
N LEU A 3 5.69 1.66 12.66
CA LEU A 3 6.94 0.92 12.84
C LEU A 3 6.91 -0.05 14.03
N ALA A 4 5.95 0.06 14.95
CA ALA A 4 5.96 -0.77 16.17
C ALA A 4 5.44 -2.20 15.91
N ASP A 5 4.50 -2.38 14.97
CA ASP A 5 3.82 -3.67 14.73
C ASP A 5 4.07 -4.24 13.31
N ASN A 6 4.98 -3.65 12.52
CA ASN A 6 5.32 -4.07 11.15
C ASN A 6 4.13 -4.22 10.17
N THR A 7 3.01 -3.54 10.43
CA THR A 7 1.79 -3.62 9.61
C THR A 7 2.05 -3.22 8.15
N ILE A 8 2.94 -2.26 7.92
CA ILE A 8 3.27 -1.82 6.56
C ILE A 8 3.98 -2.90 5.74
N GLY A 9 4.86 -3.68 6.37
CA GLY A 9 5.52 -4.82 5.71
C GLY A 9 4.51 -5.92 5.35
N TRP A 10 3.57 -6.21 6.26
CA TRP A 10 2.52 -7.19 6.00
C TRP A 10 1.60 -6.76 4.84
N VAL A 11 1.22 -5.48 4.81
CA VAL A 11 0.41 -4.92 3.72
C VAL A 11 1.18 -4.88 2.39
N SER A 12 2.48 -4.61 2.40
CA SER A 12 3.31 -4.69 1.19
C SER A 12 3.34 -6.11 0.60
N LEU A 13 3.45 -7.15 1.43
CA LEU A 13 3.43 -8.54 0.96
C LEU A 13 2.09 -8.92 0.34
N ILE A 14 1.00 -8.44 0.95
CA ILE A 14 -0.36 -8.62 0.42
C ILE A 14 -0.47 -8.05 -0.99
N TYR A 15 0.01 -6.83 -1.22
CA TYR A 15 -0.06 -6.20 -2.53
C TYR A 15 0.76 -6.92 -3.60
N GLN A 16 1.93 -7.46 -3.22
CA GLN A 16 2.74 -8.26 -4.14
C GLN A 16 2.07 -9.60 -4.49
N ALA A 17 1.34 -10.19 -3.54
CA ALA A 17 0.66 -11.47 -3.73
C ALA A 17 -0.72 -11.34 -4.40
N HIS A 18 -1.33 -10.16 -4.36
CA HIS A 18 -2.68 -9.90 -4.87
C HIS A 18 -2.66 -8.99 -6.09
N ALA A 19 -3.06 -9.51 -7.24
CA ALA A 19 -3.16 -8.73 -8.47
C ALA A 19 -4.31 -7.71 -8.38
N LEU A 20 -3.96 -6.45 -8.07
CA LEU A 20 -4.92 -5.37 -7.87
C LEU A 20 -5.70 -5.01 -9.13
N LYS A 21 -6.97 -4.64 -8.95
CA LYS A 21 -7.89 -4.16 -9.97
C LYS A 21 -8.61 -2.92 -9.45
N THR A 22 -8.82 -1.95 -10.33
CA THR A 22 -9.53 -0.72 -9.95
C THR A 22 -10.97 -1.01 -9.55
N GLY A 23 -11.43 -0.32 -8.51
CA GLY A 23 -12.79 -0.40 -7.98
C GLY A 23 -13.09 -1.67 -7.19
N GLU A 24 -12.12 -2.57 -7.01
CA GLU A 24 -12.33 -3.77 -6.20
C GLU A 24 -12.20 -3.47 -4.70
N SER A 25 -12.82 -4.32 -3.89
CA SER A 25 -12.65 -4.33 -2.44
C SER A 25 -12.40 -5.76 -2.00
N PHE A 26 -11.40 -5.95 -1.16
CA PHE A 26 -11.06 -7.26 -0.61
C PHE A 26 -10.73 -7.17 0.87
N LYS A 27 -10.94 -8.31 1.54
CA LYS A 27 -10.74 -8.49 2.97
C LYS A 27 -9.63 -9.49 3.20
N ILE A 28 -8.80 -9.22 4.19
CA ILE A 28 -7.68 -10.08 4.56
C ILE A 28 -7.72 -10.30 6.05
N THR A 29 -7.79 -11.56 6.44
CA THR A 29 -7.72 -11.94 7.84
C THR A 29 -6.28 -12.16 8.23
N GLY A 30 -5.75 -11.32 9.11
CA GLY A 30 -4.44 -11.48 9.73
C GLY A 30 -4.57 -12.14 11.09
N PHE A 31 -3.68 -13.09 11.38
CA PHE A 31 -3.53 -13.65 12.72
C PHE A 31 -2.44 -12.90 13.47
N TYR A 32 -2.74 -12.47 14.69
CA TYR A 32 -1.87 -11.74 15.60
C TYR A 32 -1.48 -12.68 16.75
N PRO A 33 -0.32 -13.35 16.68
CA PRO A 33 0.08 -14.37 17.65
C PRO A 33 0.24 -13.80 19.07
N ASP A 34 0.68 -12.55 19.17
CA ASP A 34 0.87 -11.79 20.41
C ASP A 34 -0.43 -11.60 21.20
N ARG A 35 -1.58 -11.56 20.50
CA ARG A 35 -2.91 -11.42 21.09
C ARG A 35 -3.77 -12.66 20.96
N PHE A 36 -3.21 -13.73 20.38
CA PHE A 36 -3.91 -14.96 20.04
C PHE A 36 -5.28 -14.71 19.38
N GLY A 37 -5.30 -13.78 18.42
CA GLY A 37 -6.54 -13.28 17.83
C GLY A 37 -6.39 -13.01 16.33
N THR A 38 -7.52 -12.88 15.64
CA THR A 38 -7.57 -12.48 14.23
C THR A 38 -8.08 -11.06 14.10
N ALA A 39 -7.52 -10.29 13.18
CA ALA A 39 -8.12 -9.04 12.73
C ALA A 39 -8.39 -9.10 11.23
N GLU A 40 -9.43 -8.40 10.80
CA GLU A 40 -9.77 -8.26 9.38
C GLU A 40 -9.29 -6.89 8.90
N LEU A 41 -8.50 -6.90 7.83
CA LEU A 41 -8.07 -5.73 7.09
C LEU A 41 -8.91 -5.63 5.83
N THR A 42 -9.68 -4.56 5.69
CA THR A 42 -10.37 -4.24 4.44
C THR A 42 -9.52 -3.29 3.62
N ILE A 43 -9.31 -3.62 2.35
CA ILE A 43 -8.61 -2.78 1.39
C ILE A 43 -9.59 -2.46 0.26
N ASN A 44 -9.76 -1.17 -0.01
CA ASN A 44 -10.60 -0.68 -1.10
C ASN A 44 -9.69 -0.06 -2.16
N VAL A 45 -9.66 -0.65 -3.35
CA VAL A 45 -8.95 -0.08 -4.50
C VAL A 45 -9.87 0.92 -5.17
N ARG A 46 -9.41 2.16 -5.35
CA ARG A 46 -10.20 3.19 -6.00
C ARG A 46 -10.50 2.83 -7.46
N PRO A 47 -11.62 3.32 -8.03
CA PRO A 47 -11.99 3.06 -9.43
C PRO A 47 -11.03 3.69 -10.44
N GLU A 48 -10.25 4.68 -10.02
CA GLU A 48 -9.28 5.39 -10.86
C GLU A 48 -7.87 5.21 -10.32
N MET A 49 -6.92 4.97 -11.21
CA MET A 49 -5.50 5.08 -10.89
C MET A 49 -5.10 6.54 -10.83
N LYS A 50 -4.06 6.84 -10.05
CA LYS A 50 -3.49 8.19 -9.95
C LYS A 50 -2.10 8.21 -10.57
N GLU A 51 -1.86 9.18 -11.43
CA GLU A 51 -0.51 9.49 -11.91
C GLU A 51 0.22 10.36 -10.89
N ILE A 52 1.44 9.96 -10.52
CA ILE A 52 2.30 10.70 -9.61
C ILE A 52 3.67 10.86 -10.26
N GLU A 53 4.18 12.09 -10.26
CA GLU A 53 5.55 12.40 -10.66
C GLU A 53 6.52 12.04 -9.53
N TYR A 54 7.50 11.20 -9.84
CA TYR A 54 8.57 10.80 -8.95
C TYR A 54 9.87 10.61 -9.73
N GLY A 55 10.96 11.25 -9.29
CA GLY A 55 12.25 11.18 -10.01
C GLY A 55 12.20 11.73 -11.44
N GLY A 56 11.32 12.71 -11.72
CA GLY A 56 11.14 13.29 -13.06
C GLY A 56 10.40 12.40 -14.06
N LYS A 57 9.81 11.29 -13.60
CA LYS A 57 8.96 10.40 -14.40
C LYS A 57 7.58 10.32 -13.78
N THR A 58 6.55 10.20 -14.63
CA THR A 58 5.17 10.01 -14.19
C THR A 58 4.83 8.54 -14.21
N PHE A 59 4.35 8.02 -13.08
CA PHE A 59 3.95 6.62 -12.96
C PHE A 59 2.48 6.49 -12.54
N PRO A 60 1.74 5.51 -13.10
CA PRO A 60 0.41 5.20 -12.65
C PRO A 60 0.44 4.34 -11.37
N PHE A 61 -0.39 4.71 -10.41
CA PHE A 61 -0.54 4.00 -9.15
C PHE A 61 -1.99 3.58 -8.90
N PHE A 62 -2.17 2.38 -8.37
CA PHE A 62 -3.38 2.04 -7.63
C PHE A 62 -3.42 2.87 -6.35
N VAL A 63 -4.60 3.41 -6.05
CA VAL A 63 -4.85 4.09 -4.78
C VAL A 63 -5.72 3.19 -3.94
N CYS A 64 -5.20 2.75 -2.80
CA CYS A 64 -5.86 1.80 -1.92
C CYS A 64 -6.17 2.46 -0.58
N ASP A 65 -7.45 2.56 -0.24
CA ASP A 65 -7.88 3.02 1.07
C ASP A 65 -7.93 1.84 2.04
N VAL A 66 -7.32 2.01 3.22
CA VAL A 66 -7.25 1.00 4.28
C VAL A 66 -7.90 1.57 5.55
N PRO A 67 -9.25 1.49 5.67
CA PRO A 67 -10.00 2.24 6.68
C PRO A 67 -9.63 1.89 8.12
N SER A 68 -9.33 0.62 8.41
CA SER A 68 -8.98 0.19 9.77
C SER A 68 -7.64 0.76 10.26
N LEU A 69 -6.77 1.19 9.34
CA LEU A 69 -5.53 1.88 9.64
C LEU A 69 -5.68 3.42 9.55
N GLY A 70 -6.74 3.89 8.88
CA GLY A 70 -6.94 5.30 8.55
C GLY A 70 -5.93 5.79 7.51
N GLU A 71 -5.54 4.91 6.60
CA GLU A 71 -4.42 5.11 5.67
C GLU A 71 -4.85 5.01 4.20
N THR A 72 -4.11 5.71 3.36
CA THR A 72 -4.18 5.65 1.89
C THR A 72 -2.83 5.18 1.37
N HIS A 73 -2.83 4.09 0.62
CA HIS A 73 -1.65 3.49 0.03
C HIS A 73 -1.60 3.74 -1.47
N TYR A 74 -0.40 3.93 -1.99
CA TYR A 74 -0.11 4.09 -3.42
C TYR A 74 0.78 2.94 -3.85
N VAL A 75 0.24 2.11 -4.74
CA VAL A 75 0.83 0.82 -5.11
C VAL A 75 1.06 0.79 -6.61
N PHE A 76 2.25 0.38 -7.04
CA PHE A 76 2.53 0.16 -8.46
C PHE A 76 1.70 -0.99 -9.01
N ALA A 77 1.58 -1.06 -10.34
CA ALA A 77 0.95 -2.20 -11.00
C ALA A 77 1.65 -3.55 -10.72
N SER A 78 2.92 -3.52 -10.32
CA SER A 78 3.69 -4.67 -9.85
C SER A 78 3.29 -5.17 -8.45
N GLY A 79 2.39 -4.48 -7.74
CA GLY A 79 2.03 -4.79 -6.36
C GLY A 79 2.99 -4.20 -5.33
N GLN A 80 3.96 -3.40 -5.75
CA GLN A 80 4.93 -2.80 -4.86
C GLN A 80 4.39 -1.52 -4.22
N LEU A 81 4.46 -1.42 -2.89
CA LEU A 81 4.01 -0.26 -2.14
C LEU A 81 5.03 0.88 -2.25
N MET A 82 4.64 2.00 -2.87
CA MET A 82 5.49 3.18 -3.01
C MET A 82 5.36 4.11 -1.82
N LYS A 83 4.11 4.36 -1.42
CA LYS A 83 3.77 5.42 -0.47
C LYS A 83 2.57 5.05 0.38
N ALA A 84 2.62 5.40 1.66
CA ALA A 84 1.49 5.37 2.57
C ALA A 84 1.28 6.74 3.22
N GLU A 85 0.04 7.20 3.28
CA GLU A 85 -0.39 8.43 3.93
C GLU A 85 -1.41 8.10 5.02
N ARG A 86 -1.31 8.76 6.18
CA ARG A 86 -2.29 8.61 7.25
C ARG A 86 -3.12 9.87 7.40
N ILE A 87 -4.45 9.73 7.40
CA ILE A 87 -5.35 10.87 7.58
C ILE A 87 -5.12 11.48 8.98
N GLY A 88 -4.87 12.79 9.04
CA GLY A 88 -4.66 13.53 10.29
C GLY A 88 -3.22 13.55 10.81
N GLN A 89 -2.28 12.85 10.15
CA GLN A 89 -0.84 12.97 10.44
C GLN A 89 -0.11 13.34 9.15
N LYS A 90 0.74 14.37 9.17
CA LYS A 90 1.63 14.69 8.03
C LYS A 90 2.80 13.69 7.95
N LEU A 91 2.48 12.40 7.92
CA LEU A 91 3.46 11.33 7.79
C LEU A 91 3.30 10.71 6.41
N THR A 92 4.39 10.72 5.66
CA THR A 92 4.52 10.02 4.37
C THR A 92 5.74 9.13 4.48
N ILE A 93 5.54 7.83 4.27
CA ILE A 93 6.63 6.86 4.17
C ILE A 93 6.82 6.59 2.68
N LEU A 94 8.02 6.86 2.17
CA LEU A 94 8.45 6.49 0.81
C LEU A 94 9.33 5.26 0.95
N LEU A 95 8.97 4.18 0.26
CA LEU A 95 9.61 2.87 0.43
C LEU A 95 10.66 2.53 -0.62
N GLU A 96 10.81 3.34 -1.68
CA GLU A 96 11.89 3.18 -2.66
C GLU A 96 12.55 4.49 -3.07
N GLU A 97 13.86 4.40 -3.31
CA GLU A 97 14.57 5.24 -4.27
C GLU A 97 14.47 4.55 -5.64
N TYR A 98 14.04 5.28 -6.65
CA TYR A 98 14.02 4.78 -8.02
C TYR A 98 15.45 4.68 -8.54
N GLU A 99 16.00 3.47 -8.69
CA GLU A 99 17.17 3.24 -9.51
C GLU A 99 16.72 2.99 -10.95
N GLU A 100 17.25 3.77 -11.90
CA GLU A 100 17.09 3.47 -13.32
C GLU A 100 17.71 2.10 -13.61
N LEU A 101 16.88 1.11 -13.94
CA LEU A 101 17.40 -0.09 -14.58
C LEU A 101 18.10 0.36 -15.88
N PRO A 102 19.36 -0.04 -16.11
CA PRO A 102 20.06 0.31 -17.33
C PRO A 102 19.26 -0.22 -18.53
N SER A 103 18.99 0.67 -19.48
CA SER A 103 18.39 0.30 -20.76
C SER A 103 19.27 -0.76 -21.45
N PRO A 104 18.67 -1.80 -22.05
CA PRO A 104 19.41 -2.84 -22.78
C PRO A 104 20.17 -2.31 -24.00
#